data_AF-A0A3B8W091-F1
#
_entry.id   AF-A0A3B8W091-F1
#
_cell.length_a   1.000
_cell.length_b   1.000
_cell.length_c   1.000
_cell.angle_alpha   90.00
_cell.angle_beta   90.00
_cell.angle_gamma   90.00
#
_symmetry.space_group_name_H-M   'P 1'
#
loop_
_entity.id
_entity.type
_entity.pdbx_description
1 polymer ?
#
loop_
_entity_poly.entity_id
_entity_poly.type
_entity_poly.pdbx_seq_one_letter_code
_entity_poly.pdbx_strand_id
1 'polypeptide(L)'
;MKKIFLSFIALLSLQNITSQNGTKPLQLKQIVNGEFSQKSVGEMRSLPDGIHYTAMNPARTMIIKYAYKTGEPVDTLFNVKKARECAFDKFDGYEINSTGHRILLWKDTESIYRRSKLAQYYDFDVRRNMVSKLTENETKQTAPLFSPDGRMCAFVVDNNIWIKKFDYNTEVQITKDGAVNQLLNGTTDWVYEEEFGTTQLMSWSEDSKILAYVKTDESQVPTF
;
A
#
# COMPACT_ATOMS: atom_id res chain seq x y z
N MET A 1 26.98 60.07 15.76
CA MET A 1 25.84 59.19 15.36
C MET A 1 26.27 58.02 14.48
N LYS A 2 27.02 58.21 13.37
CA LYS A 2 27.46 57.10 12.49
C LYS A 2 28.32 56.00 13.18
N LYS A 3 29.20 56.36 14.13
CA LYS A 3 30.05 55.38 14.85
C LYS A 3 29.27 54.46 15.80
N ILE A 4 28.14 54.93 16.34
CA ILE A 4 27.26 54.14 17.25
C ILE A 4 26.38 53.18 16.45
N PHE A 5 26.00 53.57 15.23
CA PHE A 5 25.21 52.73 14.32
C PHE A 5 26.04 51.55 13.76
N LEU A 6 27.31 51.80 13.44
CA LEU A 6 28.25 50.76 12.98
C LEU A 6 28.59 49.73 14.08
N SER A 7 28.70 50.16 15.35
CA SER A 7 28.91 49.24 16.47
C SER A 7 27.66 48.41 16.79
N PHE A 8 26.46 48.93 16.55
CA PHE A 8 25.21 48.17 16.72
C PHE A 8 25.07 47.05 15.67
N ILE A 9 25.43 47.31 14.41
CA ILE A 9 25.41 46.31 13.33
C ILE A 9 26.45 45.19 13.59
N ALA A 10 27.64 45.53 14.08
CA ALA A 10 28.65 44.54 14.46
C ALA A 10 28.18 43.62 15.60
N LEU A 11 27.47 44.16 16.60
CA LEU A 11 26.91 43.39 17.71
C LEU A 11 25.80 42.41 17.26
N LEU A 12 24.97 42.83 16.29
CA LEU A 12 23.94 41.98 15.68
C LEU A 12 24.52 40.86 14.81
N SER A 13 25.67 41.08 14.15
CA SER A 13 26.34 40.01 13.39
C SER A 13 26.98 38.94 14.27
N LEU A 14 27.40 39.27 15.50
CA LEU A 14 28.00 38.32 16.44
C LEU A 14 26.97 37.36 17.08
N GLN A 15 25.70 37.79 17.24
CA GLN A 15 24.65 36.93 17.80
C GLN A 15 24.20 35.81 16.86
N ASN A 16 24.44 35.94 15.55
CA ASN A 16 24.07 34.92 14.58
C ASN A 16 25.07 33.75 14.50
N ILE A 17 26.28 33.90 15.05
CA ILE A 17 27.33 32.86 15.00
C ILE A 17 27.15 31.83 16.13
N THR A 18 26.57 32.21 17.27
CA THR A 18 26.40 31.31 18.43
C THR A 18 25.15 30.44 18.38
N SER A 19 24.24 30.66 17.41
CA SER A 19 22.98 29.91 17.30
C SER A 19 23.06 28.63 16.44
N GLN A 20 24.21 28.30 15.87
CA GLN A 20 24.35 27.15 14.93
C GLN A 20 24.97 25.89 15.55
N ASN A 21 25.42 25.95 16.81
CA ASN A 21 25.97 24.79 17.51
C ASN A 21 24.94 24.31 18.55
N GLY A 22 24.19 23.25 18.22
CA GLY A 22 23.23 22.64 19.15
C GLY A 22 23.91 22.29 20.48
N THR A 23 23.43 22.88 21.57
CA THR A 23 24.04 22.77 22.90
C THR A 23 23.53 21.58 23.72
N LYS A 24 22.44 20.93 23.27
CA LYS A 24 21.84 19.79 23.97
C LYS A 24 22.48 18.48 23.49
N PRO A 25 22.97 17.62 24.40
CA PRO A 25 23.42 16.30 24.02
C PRO A 25 22.24 15.46 23.51
N LEU A 26 22.48 14.69 22.44
CA LEU A 26 21.50 13.77 21.88
C LEU A 26 21.20 12.67 22.91
N GLN A 27 19.93 12.51 23.30
CA GLN A 27 19.54 11.43 24.20
C GLN A 27 18.98 10.24 23.42
N LEU A 28 19.34 9.02 23.83
CA LEU A 28 18.83 7.78 23.23
C LEU A 28 17.29 7.78 23.15
N LYS A 29 16.62 8.28 24.20
CA LYS A 29 15.15 8.38 24.25
C LYS A 29 14.57 9.20 23.09
N GLN A 30 15.25 10.26 22.66
CA GLN A 30 14.80 11.11 21.56
C GLN A 30 14.92 10.39 20.21
N ILE A 31 15.96 9.56 20.06
CA ILE A 31 16.15 8.73 18.87
C ILE A 31 15.08 7.64 18.80
N VAL A 32 14.93 6.83 19.86
CA VAL A 32 14.02 5.68 19.86
C VAL A 32 12.54 6.07 19.83
N ASN A 33 12.20 7.28 20.31
CA ASN A 33 10.84 7.82 20.20
C ASN A 33 10.56 8.47 18.84
N GLY A 34 11.55 8.54 17.95
CA GLY A 34 11.39 9.16 16.64
C GLY A 34 11.20 10.68 16.66
N GLU A 35 11.74 11.37 17.68
CA GLU A 35 11.69 12.85 17.76
C GLU A 35 12.32 13.50 16.52
N PHE A 36 13.32 12.82 15.95
CA PHE A 36 14.03 13.23 14.74
C PHE A 36 13.61 12.43 13.50
N SER A 37 12.50 11.70 13.56
CA SER A 37 11.96 11.00 12.39
C SER A 37 11.55 11.99 11.31
N GLN A 38 12.01 11.73 10.09
CA GLN A 38 11.63 12.54 8.93
C GLN A 38 10.13 12.41 8.65
N LYS A 39 9.48 13.53 8.35
CA LYS A 39 8.10 13.50 7.85
C LYS A 39 8.14 13.20 6.36
N SER A 40 7.52 12.11 5.95
CA SER A 40 7.32 11.79 4.54
C SER A 40 6.00 12.36 4.04
N VAL A 41 5.96 12.63 2.73
CA VAL A 41 4.70 12.74 2.00
C VAL A 41 4.15 11.31 1.94
N GLY A 42 3.06 11.03 2.65
CA GLY A 42 2.49 9.68 2.73
C GLY A 42 2.16 9.09 1.35
N GLU A 43 1.77 7.81 1.29
CA GLU A 43 1.52 7.15 0.01
C GLU A 43 0.46 7.87 -0.84
N MET A 44 0.88 8.32 -2.02
CA MET A 44 0.05 8.90 -3.05
C MET A 44 -0.02 7.95 -4.25
N ARG A 45 -1.19 7.83 -4.87
CA ARG A 45 -1.41 7.00 -6.06
C ARG A 45 -2.02 7.83 -7.16
N SER A 46 -1.42 7.81 -8.36
CA SER A 46 -1.99 8.50 -9.53
C SER A 46 -3.28 7.81 -9.96
N LEU A 47 -4.27 8.60 -10.36
CA LEU A 47 -5.45 8.06 -11.03
C LEU A 47 -5.20 7.88 -12.54
N PRO A 48 -5.95 6.99 -13.20
CA PRO A 48 -5.82 6.76 -14.65
C PRO A 48 -6.11 8.00 -15.51
N ASP A 49 -6.83 8.99 -14.97
CA ASP A 49 -7.11 10.25 -15.67
C ASP A 49 -5.88 11.16 -15.84
N GLY A 50 -4.77 10.86 -15.16
CA GLY A 50 -3.49 11.56 -15.28
C GLY A 50 -3.46 12.98 -14.70
N ILE A 51 -4.58 13.47 -14.16
CA ILE A 51 -4.71 14.84 -13.64
C ILE A 51 -5.03 14.87 -12.14
N HIS A 52 -5.27 13.71 -11.53
CA HIS A 52 -5.50 13.57 -10.11
C HIS A 52 -4.64 12.49 -9.46
N TYR A 53 -4.45 12.63 -8.15
CA TYR A 53 -3.91 11.57 -7.29
C TYR A 53 -4.82 11.35 -6.09
N THR A 54 -4.63 10.22 -5.41
CA THR A 54 -5.35 9.88 -4.20
C THR A 54 -4.39 9.71 -3.04
N ALA A 55 -4.85 10.07 -1.84
CA ALA A 55 -4.15 9.81 -0.60
C ALA A 55 -5.14 9.35 0.48
N MET A 56 -4.70 8.41 1.31
CA MET A 56 -5.44 8.00 2.50
C MET A 56 -5.30 9.08 3.58
N ASN A 57 -6.39 9.40 4.27
CA ASN A 57 -6.31 10.35 5.38
C ASN A 57 -5.55 9.76 6.59
N PRO A 58 -4.96 10.58 7.47
CA PRO A 58 -4.22 10.08 8.64
C PRO A 58 -5.04 9.19 9.58
N ALA A 59 -6.37 9.39 9.63
CA ALA A 59 -7.28 8.58 10.42
C ALA A 59 -7.55 7.17 9.84
N ARG A 60 -7.12 6.91 8.60
CA ARG A 60 -7.30 5.64 7.87
C ARG A 60 -8.77 5.26 7.67
N THR A 61 -9.59 6.26 7.37
CA THR A 61 -11.04 6.14 7.22
C THR A 61 -11.53 6.60 5.85
N MET A 62 -10.70 7.29 5.07
CA MET A 62 -11.08 7.85 3.78
C MET A 62 -9.94 7.82 2.77
N ILE A 63 -10.31 7.71 1.49
CA ILE A 63 -9.44 7.94 0.34
C ILE A 63 -9.89 9.26 -0.29
N ILE A 64 -9.01 10.26 -0.28
CA ILE A 64 -9.29 11.61 -0.78
C ILE A 64 -8.63 11.76 -2.15
N LYS A 65 -9.37 12.30 -3.13
CA LYS A 65 -8.90 12.65 -4.47
C LYS A 65 -8.46 14.11 -4.48
N TYR A 66 -7.29 14.37 -5.03
CA TYR A 66 -6.69 15.71 -5.15
C TYR A 66 -6.36 16.00 -6.62
N ALA A 67 -6.47 17.26 -7.02
CA ALA A 67 -6.00 17.70 -8.33
C ALA A 67 -4.49 17.99 -8.29
N TYR A 68 -3.73 17.43 -9.23
CA TYR A 68 -2.28 17.72 -9.32
C TYR A 68 -2.00 19.21 -9.51
N LYS A 69 -2.85 19.90 -10.28
CA LYS A 69 -2.65 21.31 -10.64
C LYS A 69 -2.71 22.24 -9.43
N THR A 70 -3.57 21.96 -8.46
CA THR A 70 -3.85 22.87 -7.33
C THR A 70 -3.43 22.32 -5.98
N GLY A 71 -3.31 20.99 -5.84
CA GLY A 71 -3.11 20.32 -4.55
C GLY A 71 -4.36 20.29 -3.66
N GLU A 72 -5.48 20.81 -4.16
CA GLU A 72 -6.74 20.89 -3.40
C GLU A 72 -7.52 19.57 -3.50
N PRO A 73 -8.24 19.16 -2.42
CA PRO A 73 -9.13 18.02 -2.47
C PRO A 73 -10.32 18.33 -3.38
N VAL A 74 -10.58 17.44 -4.34
CA VAL A 74 -11.70 17.58 -5.29
C VAL A 74 -12.84 16.62 -4.99
N ASP A 75 -12.56 15.48 -4.35
CA ASP A 75 -13.57 14.48 -4.01
C ASP A 75 -13.07 13.52 -2.91
N THR A 76 -13.99 12.71 -2.37
CA THR A 76 -13.69 11.58 -1.48
C THR A 76 -14.13 10.29 -2.17
N LEU A 77 -13.18 9.52 -2.70
CA LEU A 77 -13.47 8.27 -3.42
C LEU A 77 -14.03 7.17 -2.52
N PHE A 78 -13.55 7.10 -1.28
CA PHE A 78 -14.00 6.10 -0.32
C PHE A 78 -14.09 6.72 1.07
N ASN A 79 -15.14 6.36 1.81
CA ASN A 79 -15.34 6.75 3.19
C ASN A 79 -16.07 5.64 3.93
N VAL A 80 -15.42 5.05 4.94
CA VAL A 80 -15.94 3.93 5.74
C VAL A 80 -17.35 4.19 6.30
N LYS A 81 -17.70 5.45 6.61
CA LYS A 81 -19.02 5.81 7.17
C LYS A 81 -20.11 5.97 6.12
N LYS A 82 -19.75 6.16 4.85
CA LYS A 82 -20.69 6.43 3.75
C LYS A 82 -20.82 5.26 2.77
N ALA A 83 -19.82 4.39 2.72
CA ALA A 83 -19.84 3.22 1.85
C ALA A 83 -20.87 2.20 2.34
N ARG A 84 -21.66 1.66 1.40
CA ARG A 84 -22.66 0.64 1.70
C ARG A 84 -21.98 -0.67 2.03
N GLU A 85 -22.55 -1.42 2.99
CA GLU A 85 -22.07 -2.75 3.40
C GLU A 85 -20.62 -2.77 3.91
N CYS A 86 -20.10 -1.60 4.31
CA CYS A 86 -18.78 -1.49 4.93
C CYS A 86 -18.84 -2.05 6.36
N ALA A 87 -18.17 -3.18 6.58
CA ALA A 87 -18.14 -3.87 7.86
C ALA A 87 -16.95 -3.47 8.76
N PHE A 88 -16.25 -2.39 8.43
CA PHE A 88 -15.05 -1.94 9.15
C PHE A 88 -14.98 -0.42 9.25
N ASP A 89 -14.34 0.06 10.31
CA ASP A 89 -14.19 1.50 10.60
C ASP A 89 -12.85 2.08 10.13
N LYS A 90 -11.87 1.22 9.83
CA LYS A 90 -10.53 1.61 9.37
C LYS A 90 -9.97 0.55 8.42
N PHE A 91 -9.01 0.97 7.61
CA PHE A 91 -8.27 0.10 6.69
C PHE A 91 -6.76 0.42 6.72
N ASP A 92 -5.95 -0.48 6.20
CA ASP A 92 -4.49 -0.41 6.26
C ASP A 92 -3.88 0.12 4.98
N GLY A 93 -4.54 -0.07 3.87
CA GLY A 93 -4.19 0.56 2.61
C GLY A 93 -5.18 0.19 1.53
N TYR A 94 -4.87 0.64 0.32
CA TYR A 94 -5.75 0.48 -0.82
C TYR A 94 -4.96 0.42 -2.13
N GLU A 95 -5.61 -0.10 -3.16
CA GLU A 95 -5.14 -0.09 -4.54
C GLU A 95 -6.31 0.16 -5.47
N ILE A 96 -6.09 0.96 -6.52
CA ILE A 96 -7.13 1.34 -7.47
C ILE A 96 -6.83 0.64 -8.79
N ASN A 97 -7.84 0.02 -9.40
CA ASN A 97 -7.65 -0.61 -10.70
C ASN A 97 -7.39 0.42 -11.81
N SER A 98 -6.94 -0.05 -12.98
CA SER A 98 -6.65 0.75 -14.17
C SER A 98 -7.81 1.63 -14.67
N THR A 99 -9.05 1.29 -14.32
CA THR A 99 -10.25 2.05 -14.71
C THR A 99 -10.70 3.08 -13.68
N GLY A 100 -10.20 3.02 -12.44
CA GLY A 100 -10.69 3.82 -11.33
C GLY A 100 -12.06 3.40 -10.78
N HIS A 101 -12.67 2.32 -11.29
CA HIS A 101 -14.02 1.88 -10.89
C HIS A 101 -14.03 0.89 -9.73
N ARG A 102 -12.88 0.29 -9.41
CA ARG A 102 -12.74 -0.63 -8.29
C ARG A 102 -11.52 -0.29 -7.46
N ILE A 103 -11.68 -0.44 -6.16
CA ILE A 103 -10.64 -0.22 -5.18
C ILE A 103 -10.53 -1.48 -4.32
N LEU A 104 -9.34 -2.08 -4.25
CA LEU A 104 -9.03 -3.03 -3.19
C LEU A 104 -8.74 -2.24 -1.93
N LEU A 105 -9.37 -2.65 -0.83
CA LEU A 105 -9.09 -2.17 0.51
C LEU A 105 -8.60 -3.36 1.32
N TRP A 106 -7.63 -3.19 2.21
CA TRP A 106 -7.21 -4.27 3.10
C TRP A 106 -7.12 -3.82 4.54
N LYS A 107 -7.32 -4.76 5.46
CA LYS A 107 -7.16 -4.57 6.91
C LYS A 107 -6.60 -5.81 7.58
N ASP A 108 -6.20 -5.66 8.84
CA ASP A 108 -5.57 -6.68 9.66
C ASP A 108 -4.28 -7.23 9.01
N THR A 109 -3.42 -6.31 8.56
CA THR A 109 -2.15 -6.64 7.90
C THR A 109 -1.20 -7.35 8.86
N GLU A 110 -0.67 -8.49 8.44
CA GLU A 110 0.39 -9.24 9.09
C GLU A 110 1.59 -9.31 8.15
N SER A 111 2.75 -8.82 8.61
CA SER A 111 4.01 -8.97 7.86
C SER A 111 4.46 -10.43 7.91
N ILE A 112 4.91 -10.97 6.78
CA ILE A 112 5.58 -12.28 6.73
C ILE A 112 7.09 -12.05 6.81
N TYR A 113 7.65 -11.35 5.82
CA TYR A 113 9.07 -10.94 5.78
C TYR A 113 9.18 -9.41 5.63
N ARG A 114 10.16 -8.89 4.88
CA ARG A 114 10.38 -7.43 4.75
C ARG A 114 9.27 -6.71 3.99
N ARG A 115 8.68 -7.34 2.97
CA ARG A 115 7.75 -6.74 2.01
C ARG A 115 6.44 -7.52 1.91
N SER A 116 6.48 -8.84 2.04
CA SER A 116 5.30 -9.69 1.96
C SER A 116 4.40 -9.52 3.17
N LYS A 117 3.10 -9.63 2.90
CA LYS A 117 2.06 -9.44 3.90
C LYS A 117 0.85 -10.32 3.62
N LEU A 118 0.17 -10.69 4.69
CA LEU A 118 -1.17 -11.26 4.69
C LEU A 118 -2.15 -10.18 5.15
N ALA A 119 -3.33 -10.10 4.53
CA ALA A 119 -4.40 -9.22 4.99
C ALA A 119 -5.78 -9.74 4.58
N GLN A 120 -6.83 -9.19 5.19
CA GLN A 120 -8.20 -9.36 4.68
C GLN A 120 -8.48 -8.30 3.63
N TYR A 121 -8.78 -8.72 2.41
CA TYR A 121 -9.07 -7.83 1.29
C TYR A 121 -10.57 -7.70 1.02
N TYR A 122 -10.95 -6.49 0.64
CA TYR A 122 -12.30 -6.08 0.30
C TYR A 122 -12.28 -5.40 -1.06
N ASP A 123 -13.31 -5.65 -1.85
CA ASP A 123 -13.58 -4.99 -3.12
C ASP A 123 -14.59 -3.87 -2.90
N PHE A 124 -14.21 -2.65 -3.25
CA PHE A 124 -15.09 -1.49 -3.27
C PHE A 124 -15.42 -1.09 -4.71
N ASP A 125 -16.68 -1.25 -5.08
CA ASP A 125 -17.22 -0.75 -6.36
C ASP A 125 -17.59 0.73 -6.21
N VAL A 126 -16.79 1.58 -6.84
CA VAL A 126 -16.92 3.05 -6.75
C VAL A 126 -18.27 3.51 -7.30
N ARG A 127 -18.77 2.88 -8.37
CA ARG A 127 -20.03 3.29 -9.03
C ARG A 127 -21.24 2.94 -8.20
N ARG A 128 -21.18 1.82 -7.46
CA ARG A 128 -22.26 1.36 -6.58
C ARG A 128 -22.12 1.88 -5.15
N ASN A 129 -20.98 2.50 -4.82
CA ASN A 129 -20.59 2.88 -3.47
C ASN A 129 -20.81 1.72 -2.48
N MET A 130 -20.30 0.54 -2.83
CA MET A 130 -20.60 -0.71 -2.14
C MET A 130 -19.32 -1.51 -1.89
N VAL A 131 -19.15 -1.96 -0.65
CA VAL A 131 -18.05 -2.82 -0.21
C VAL A 131 -18.52 -4.26 -0.21
N SER A 132 -17.65 -5.16 -0.65
CA SER A 132 -17.82 -6.60 -0.54
C SER A 132 -16.49 -7.26 -0.16
N LYS A 133 -16.52 -8.46 0.41
CA LYS A 133 -15.27 -9.23 0.62
C LYS A 133 -14.68 -9.60 -0.74
N LEU A 134 -13.35 -9.62 -0.86
CA LEU A 134 -12.69 -10.12 -2.08
C LEU A 134 -12.98 -11.61 -2.28
N THR A 135 -12.94 -12.38 -1.20
CA THR A 135 -13.22 -13.82 -1.14
C THR A 135 -14.02 -14.13 0.13
N GLU A 136 -14.83 -15.18 0.09
CA GLU A 136 -15.48 -15.73 1.30
C GLU A 136 -14.57 -16.64 2.11
N ASN A 137 -13.33 -16.89 1.62
CA ASN A 137 -12.32 -17.58 2.41
C ASN A 137 -11.91 -16.72 3.61
N GLU A 138 -11.97 -17.31 4.81
CA GLU A 138 -11.61 -16.65 6.06
C GLU A 138 -10.09 -16.52 6.26
N THR A 139 -9.29 -17.33 5.55
CA THR A 139 -7.83 -17.22 5.54
C THR A 139 -7.41 -15.93 4.84
N LYS A 140 -6.49 -15.19 5.45
CA LYS A 140 -5.93 -13.95 4.88
C LYS A 140 -5.27 -14.19 3.54
N GLN A 141 -5.42 -13.21 2.65
CA GLN A 141 -4.91 -13.28 1.28
C GLN A 141 -3.58 -12.54 1.18
N THR A 142 -2.83 -12.84 0.11
CA THR A 142 -1.63 -12.09 -0.28
C THR A 142 -1.58 -11.85 -1.79
N ALA A 143 -0.64 -10.99 -2.20
CA ALA A 143 -0.32 -10.68 -3.59
C ALA A 143 -1.55 -10.47 -4.51
N PRO A 144 -2.52 -9.61 -4.15
CA PRO A 144 -3.61 -9.29 -5.07
C PRO A 144 -3.09 -8.63 -6.34
N LEU A 145 -3.74 -8.89 -7.47
CA LEU A 145 -3.37 -8.36 -8.78
C LEU A 145 -4.62 -8.17 -9.64
N PHE A 146 -4.98 -6.91 -9.90
CA PHE A 146 -6.03 -6.60 -10.86
C PHE A 146 -5.65 -7.04 -12.28
N SER A 147 -6.63 -7.52 -13.04
CA SER A 147 -6.49 -7.64 -14.49
C SER A 147 -6.42 -6.24 -15.14
N PRO A 148 -5.76 -6.09 -16.31
CA PRO A 148 -5.66 -4.81 -17.01
C PRO A 148 -7.00 -4.15 -17.33
N ASP A 149 -8.05 -4.92 -17.58
CA ASP A 149 -9.42 -4.41 -17.77
C ASP A 149 -10.14 -4.05 -16.45
N GLY A 150 -9.55 -4.38 -15.31
CA GLY A 150 -10.08 -4.13 -13.97
C GLY A 150 -11.28 -4.99 -13.56
N ARG A 151 -11.61 -6.03 -14.33
CA ARG A 151 -12.80 -6.89 -14.14
C ARG A 151 -12.52 -8.14 -13.31
N MET A 152 -11.24 -8.44 -13.09
CA MET A 152 -10.79 -9.56 -12.27
C MET A 152 -9.71 -9.15 -11.30
N CYS A 153 -9.55 -9.92 -10.23
CA CYS A 153 -8.40 -9.84 -9.33
C CYS A 153 -7.88 -11.25 -9.07
N ALA A 154 -6.63 -11.52 -9.43
CA ALA A 154 -5.92 -12.68 -8.94
C ALA A 154 -5.41 -12.41 -7.51
N PHE A 155 -5.34 -13.41 -6.66
CA PHE A 155 -4.80 -13.32 -5.31
C PHE A 155 -4.38 -14.71 -4.83
N VAL A 156 -3.61 -14.77 -3.74
CA VAL A 156 -3.11 -16.04 -3.21
C VAL A 156 -3.67 -16.30 -1.81
N VAL A 157 -4.13 -17.52 -1.58
CA VAL A 157 -4.58 -18.06 -0.29
C VAL A 157 -4.01 -19.46 -0.14
N ASP A 158 -3.41 -19.75 1.02
CA ASP A 158 -2.79 -21.06 1.31
C ASP A 158 -1.89 -21.54 0.17
N ASN A 159 -1.00 -20.66 -0.30
CA ASN A 159 -0.08 -20.87 -1.43
C ASN A 159 -0.74 -21.27 -2.76
N ASN A 160 -2.05 -21.04 -2.90
CA ASN A 160 -2.81 -21.31 -4.11
C ASN A 160 -3.36 -20.03 -4.72
N ILE A 161 -3.34 -19.96 -6.06
CA ILE A 161 -3.87 -18.83 -6.81
C ILE A 161 -5.38 -18.96 -6.95
N TRP A 162 -6.08 -17.88 -6.68
CA TRP A 162 -7.51 -17.69 -6.87
C TRP A 162 -7.75 -16.46 -7.75
N ILE A 163 -8.89 -16.45 -8.45
CA ILE A 163 -9.32 -15.32 -9.28
C ILE A 163 -10.75 -14.97 -8.93
N LYS A 164 -10.98 -13.73 -8.45
CA LYS A 164 -12.30 -13.13 -8.33
C LYS A 164 -12.67 -12.48 -9.66
N LYS A 165 -13.85 -12.82 -10.21
CA LYS A 165 -14.45 -12.16 -11.37
C LYS A 165 -15.60 -11.28 -10.89
N PHE A 166 -15.44 -9.97 -11.02
CA PHE A 166 -16.37 -9.04 -10.39
C PHE A 166 -17.73 -8.95 -11.09
N ASP A 167 -17.77 -9.09 -12.42
CA ASP A 167 -19.02 -8.96 -13.18
C ASP A 167 -20.06 -10.02 -12.83
N TYR A 168 -19.59 -11.22 -12.52
CA TYR A 168 -20.43 -12.37 -12.20
C TYR A 168 -20.48 -12.65 -10.69
N ASN A 169 -19.71 -11.89 -9.90
CA ASN A 169 -19.46 -12.15 -8.49
C ASN A 169 -19.00 -13.59 -8.20
N THR A 170 -18.24 -14.20 -9.11
CA THR A 170 -17.76 -15.58 -8.99
C THR A 170 -16.29 -15.62 -8.65
N GLU A 171 -15.86 -16.69 -8.00
CA GLU A 171 -14.46 -16.96 -7.67
C GLU A 171 -14.04 -18.31 -8.25
N VAL A 172 -12.80 -18.39 -8.74
CA VAL A 172 -12.24 -19.61 -9.35
C VAL A 172 -10.86 -19.88 -8.76
N GLN A 173 -10.67 -21.10 -8.24
CA GLN A 173 -9.36 -21.59 -7.82
C GLN A 173 -8.56 -22.07 -9.05
N ILE A 174 -7.34 -21.58 -9.20
CA ILE A 174 -6.46 -21.88 -10.35
C ILE A 174 -5.49 -23.01 -10.01
N THR A 175 -4.89 -22.98 -8.83
CA THR A 175 -3.96 -24.03 -8.34
C THR A 175 -4.52 -24.69 -7.09
N LYS A 176 -4.15 -25.96 -6.86
CA LYS A 176 -4.69 -26.78 -5.74
C LYS A 176 -3.63 -27.52 -4.95
N ASP A 177 -2.37 -27.34 -5.31
CA ASP A 177 -1.21 -28.08 -4.82
C ASP A 177 -0.29 -27.22 -3.94
N GLY A 178 -0.68 -25.97 -3.66
CA GLY A 178 0.03 -25.11 -2.73
C GLY A 178 0.19 -25.78 -1.38
N ALA A 179 1.40 -25.72 -0.84
CA ALA A 179 1.79 -26.36 0.41
C ALA A 179 2.80 -25.48 1.15
N VAL A 180 2.57 -25.28 2.45
CA VAL A 180 3.44 -24.45 3.29
C VAL A 180 4.85 -25.05 3.32
N ASN A 181 5.87 -24.20 3.14
CA ASN A 181 7.30 -24.57 3.09
C ASN A 181 7.63 -25.63 2.02
N GLN A 182 6.82 -25.74 0.95
CA GLN A 182 7.05 -26.70 -0.12
C GLN A 182 6.69 -26.14 -1.49
N LEU A 183 5.43 -25.78 -1.72
CA LEU A 183 4.95 -25.35 -3.03
C LEU A 183 4.26 -23.99 -2.91
N LEU A 184 4.79 -23.00 -3.63
CA LEU A 184 4.26 -21.65 -3.71
C LEU A 184 3.82 -21.37 -5.14
N ASN A 185 2.57 -20.92 -5.32
CA ASN A 185 2.05 -20.52 -6.62
C ASN A 185 1.85 -19.00 -6.67
N GLY A 186 2.60 -18.31 -7.51
CA GLY A 186 2.43 -16.87 -7.78
C GLY A 186 3.02 -15.92 -6.74
N THR A 187 3.49 -16.43 -5.60
CA THR A 187 4.30 -15.69 -4.61
C THR A 187 5.75 -16.15 -4.62
N THR A 188 6.59 -15.49 -3.84
CA THR A 188 8.02 -15.81 -3.68
C THR A 188 8.28 -16.56 -2.39
N ASP A 189 9.40 -17.29 -2.38
CA ASP A 189 10.05 -17.69 -1.14
C ASP A 189 10.79 -16.52 -0.46
N TRP A 190 11.44 -16.82 0.67
CA TRP A 190 12.22 -15.84 1.43
C TRP A 190 13.41 -15.27 0.64
N VAL A 191 14.20 -16.12 -0.03
CA VAL A 191 15.40 -15.69 -0.75
C VAL A 191 15.02 -14.78 -1.91
N TYR A 192 13.99 -15.13 -2.67
CA TYR A 192 13.50 -14.32 -3.77
C TYR A 192 13.02 -12.95 -3.31
N GLU A 193 12.30 -12.91 -2.18
CA GLU A 193 11.85 -11.63 -1.63
C GLU A 193 13.00 -10.74 -1.16
N GLU A 194 13.97 -11.30 -0.44
CA GLU A 194 15.04 -10.50 0.15
C GLU A 194 16.08 -10.07 -0.89
N GLU A 195 16.49 -10.99 -1.78
CA GLU A 195 17.58 -10.78 -2.74
C GLU A 195 17.11 -10.15 -4.05
N PHE A 196 15.89 -10.46 -4.52
CA PHE A 196 15.33 -9.86 -5.74
C PHE A 196 14.26 -8.79 -5.49
N GLY A 197 13.80 -8.64 -4.25
CA GLY A 197 12.93 -7.52 -3.85
C GLY A 197 11.50 -7.61 -4.36
N THR A 198 11.05 -8.76 -4.86
CA THR A 198 9.68 -8.99 -5.34
C THR A 198 8.94 -9.98 -4.45
N THR A 199 7.62 -9.81 -4.31
CA THR A 199 6.74 -10.70 -3.53
C THR A 199 5.67 -11.38 -4.40
N GLN A 200 5.59 -10.98 -5.67
CA GLN A 200 4.54 -11.37 -6.60
C GLN A 200 5.16 -11.80 -7.92
N LEU A 201 4.91 -13.05 -8.29
CA LEU A 201 5.33 -13.68 -9.53
C LEU A 201 4.11 -14.09 -10.35
N MET A 202 3.16 -13.16 -10.49
CA MET A 202 1.97 -13.27 -11.33
C MET A 202 1.93 -12.09 -12.28
N SER A 203 1.47 -12.31 -13.52
CA SER A 203 1.28 -11.25 -14.50
C SER A 203 0.15 -11.58 -15.46
N TRP A 204 -0.70 -10.60 -15.73
CA TRP A 204 -1.78 -10.71 -16.69
C TRP A 204 -1.31 -10.31 -18.10
N SER A 205 -1.85 -10.97 -19.13
CA SER A 205 -1.79 -10.43 -20.49
C SER A 205 -2.57 -9.12 -20.58
N GLU A 206 -2.13 -8.20 -21.46
CA GLU A 206 -2.77 -6.89 -21.64
C GLU A 206 -4.26 -7.01 -22.00
N ASP A 207 -4.64 -8.05 -22.74
CA ASP A 207 -6.02 -8.34 -23.11
C ASP A 207 -6.82 -9.07 -22.02
N SER A 208 -6.24 -9.24 -20.83
CA SER A 208 -6.83 -9.87 -19.63
C SER A 208 -7.24 -11.34 -19.80
N LYS A 209 -6.75 -12.03 -20.85
CA LYS A 209 -7.14 -13.43 -21.12
C LYS A 209 -6.24 -14.48 -20.47
N ILE A 210 -4.98 -14.14 -20.19
CA ILE A 210 -3.98 -15.09 -19.69
C ILE A 210 -3.41 -14.54 -18.38
N LEU A 211 -3.35 -15.39 -17.36
CA LEU A 211 -2.56 -15.15 -16.15
C LEU A 211 -1.34 -16.07 -16.20
N ALA A 212 -0.16 -15.49 -16.37
CA ALA A 212 1.10 -16.19 -16.20
C ALA A 212 1.52 -16.14 -14.73
N TYR A 213 2.11 -17.22 -14.22
CA TYR A 213 2.64 -17.26 -12.86
C TYR A 213 3.85 -18.19 -12.76
N VAL A 214 4.68 -17.97 -11.74
CA VAL A 214 5.76 -18.89 -11.36
C VAL A 214 5.28 -19.79 -10.23
N LYS A 215 5.64 -21.07 -10.33
CA LYS A 215 5.53 -22.03 -9.24
C LYS A 215 6.93 -22.32 -8.70
N THR A 216 7.12 -22.10 -7.41
CA THR A 216 8.38 -22.38 -6.71
C THR A 216 8.22 -23.66 -5.89
N ASP A 217 9.18 -24.58 -6.04
CA ASP A 217 9.27 -25.81 -5.27
C ASP A 217 10.48 -25.73 -4.33
N GLU A 218 10.19 -25.61 -3.05
CA GLU A 218 11.15 -25.54 -1.95
C GLU A 218 11.33 -26.87 -1.23
N SER A 219 10.69 -27.95 -1.67
CA SER A 219 10.68 -29.23 -0.95
C SER A 219 12.08 -29.86 -0.78
N GLN A 220 13.04 -29.48 -1.62
CA GLN A 220 14.43 -29.92 -1.56
C GLN A 220 15.38 -28.85 -1.00
N VAL A 221 14.86 -27.71 -0.56
CA VAL A 221 15.66 -26.64 0.04
C VAL A 221 15.93 -26.98 1.52
N PRO A 222 17.19 -27.01 1.98
CA PRO A 222 17.49 -27.31 3.37
C PRO A 222 16.91 -26.27 4.33
N THR A 223 16.27 -26.74 5.41
CA THR A 223 15.82 -25.92 6.54
C THR A 223 16.85 -25.98 7.67
N PHE A 224 17.18 -24.84 8.27
CA PHE A 224 18.15 -24.73 9.38
C PHE A 224 17.53 -24.10 10.62
#